data_AF-A0A5P6VNQ9-F1
#
_entry.id   AF-A0A5P6VNQ9-F1
#
_cell.length_a   1.000
_cell.length_b   1.000
_cell.length_c   1.000
_cell.angle_alpha   90.00
_cell.angle_beta   90.00
_cell.angle_gamma   90.00
#
_symmetry.space_group_name_H-M   'P 1'
#
loop_
_entity.id
_entity.type
_entity.pdbx_description
1 polymer ?
#
loop_
_entity_poly.entity_id
_entity_poly.type
_entity_poly.pdbx_seq_one_letter_code
_entity_poly.pdbx_strand_id
1 'polypeptide(L)'
;MNAFIRLRDDIRRFVLSREILFLKIWSALVAFVGLMCIRSNFGHNKQLSQMWVSIIIAIVCAFFPIQGVSMILAIVLLIDLVSLSPQVAIVALGLMVVGYLVCAYFRSKNTYNMVTVPICYSFNSPYVMALGAGLMSNINELTSIVCGSVVAFYLHVIKDNTTAIVDETSEVNVVTLVQEQMIGNRMFWFFIIAMVAMFLVVYLLRQASINMSWIIANVAGVAVEFIIMLAGLLLTSQKGEIPGLILGNIIVLLVGVILNYFVMDLDYSRIEKVQFEDDDYYYYVTAVPKIRIAEEDKEIKKI
;
A
#
# COMPACT_ATOMS: atom_id res chain seq x y z
N MET A 1 -4.37 4.69 30.57
CA MET A 1 -4.96 3.76 29.56
C MET A 1 -6.23 4.31 28.94
N ASN A 2 -7.19 4.82 29.74
CA ASN A 2 -8.46 5.37 29.23
C ASN A 2 -8.31 6.61 28.32
N ALA A 3 -7.29 7.46 28.51
CA ALA A 3 -7.10 8.67 27.69
C ALA A 3 -6.76 8.39 26.23
N PHE A 4 -5.89 7.41 25.95
CA PHE A 4 -5.54 7.02 24.58
C PHE A 4 -6.74 6.41 23.85
N ILE A 5 -7.47 5.52 24.53
CA ILE A 5 -8.68 4.91 23.97
C ILE A 5 -9.76 5.98 23.73
N ARG A 6 -9.97 6.91 24.67
CA ARG A 6 -10.90 8.06 24.49
C ARG A 6 -10.49 8.89 23.27
N LEU A 7 -9.20 9.26 23.17
CA LEU A 7 -8.68 10.00 22.02
C LEU A 7 -8.92 9.29 20.70
N ARG A 8 -8.67 7.97 20.63
CA ARG A 8 -8.91 7.16 19.43
C ARG A 8 -10.39 7.20 19.04
N ASP A 9 -11.27 6.94 20.00
CA ASP A 9 -12.71 6.86 19.75
C ASP A 9 -13.29 8.23 19.39
N ASP A 10 -12.78 9.31 19.96
CA ASP A 10 -13.14 10.69 19.61
C ASP A 10 -12.67 11.05 18.20
N ILE A 11 -11.43 10.72 17.82
CA ILE A 11 -10.93 10.90 16.45
C ILE A 11 -11.79 10.09 15.48
N ARG A 12 -12.10 8.83 15.80
CA ARG A 12 -12.92 7.97 14.93
C ARG A 12 -14.33 8.53 14.76
N ARG A 13 -14.96 9.00 15.85
CA ARG A 13 -16.26 9.66 15.82
C ARG A 13 -16.22 10.95 14.98
N PHE A 14 -15.19 11.76 15.15
CA PHE A 14 -15.01 12.98 14.35
C PHE A 14 -14.87 12.67 12.86
N VAL A 15 -14.01 11.70 12.50
CA VAL A 15 -13.81 11.27 11.11
C VAL A 15 -15.10 10.72 10.52
N LEU A 16 -15.82 9.84 11.23
CA LEU A 16 -17.08 9.26 10.76
C LEU A 16 -18.19 10.31 10.63
N SER A 17 -18.26 11.29 11.53
CA SER A 17 -19.24 12.38 11.45
C SER A 17 -19.06 13.28 10.22
N ARG A 18 -17.85 13.30 9.65
CA ARG A 18 -17.47 14.10 8.48
C ARG A 18 -16.82 13.23 7.40
N GLU A 19 -17.29 11.99 7.25
CA GLU A 19 -16.68 10.98 6.40
C GLU A 19 -16.44 11.49 4.97
N ILE A 20 -17.47 12.11 4.37
CA ILE A 20 -17.38 12.66 3.00
C ILE A 20 -16.26 13.71 2.91
N LEU A 21 -16.13 14.60 3.88
CA LEU A 21 -15.09 15.63 3.87
C LEU A 21 -13.70 15.00 4.03
N PHE A 22 -13.57 14.03 4.94
CA PHE A 22 -12.31 13.32 5.16
C PHE A 22 -11.86 12.56 3.90
N LEU A 23 -12.77 11.83 3.24
CA LEU A 23 -12.49 11.11 2.00
C LEU A 23 -12.04 12.05 0.88
N LYS A 24 -12.64 13.24 0.77
CA LYS A 24 -12.23 14.26 -0.20
C LYS A 24 -10.81 14.78 0.07
N ILE A 25 -10.51 15.12 1.32
CA ILE A 25 -9.17 15.58 1.74
C ILE A 25 -8.13 14.49 1.51
N TRP A 26 -8.46 13.24 1.85
CA TRP A 26 -7.59 12.08 1.64
C TRP A 26 -7.29 11.85 0.15
N SER A 27 -8.33 11.90 -0.69
CA SER A 27 -8.19 11.74 -2.14
C SER A 27 -7.32 12.84 -2.75
N ALA A 28 -7.48 14.09 -2.30
CA ALA A 28 -6.62 15.20 -2.69
C ALA A 28 -5.17 15.01 -2.24
N LEU A 29 -4.95 14.53 -1.02
CA LEU A 29 -3.62 14.28 -0.47
C LEU A 29 -2.90 13.18 -1.23
N VAL A 30 -3.55 12.05 -1.49
CA VAL A 30 -2.98 10.96 -2.29
C VAL A 30 -2.66 11.43 -3.70
N ALA A 31 -3.56 12.20 -4.33
CA ALA A 31 -3.31 12.78 -5.63
C ALA A 31 -2.08 13.70 -5.62
N PHE A 32 -2.00 14.62 -4.65
CA PHE A 32 -0.89 15.55 -4.54
C PHE A 32 0.45 14.83 -4.35
N VAL A 33 0.53 13.89 -3.41
CA VAL A 33 1.73 13.09 -3.16
C VAL A 33 2.12 12.31 -4.42
N GLY A 34 1.16 11.65 -5.07
CA GLY A 34 1.40 10.91 -6.31
C GLY A 34 1.96 11.80 -7.43
N LEU A 35 1.40 12.99 -7.62
CA LEU A 35 1.87 13.96 -8.61
C LEU A 35 3.28 14.48 -8.28
N MET A 36 3.59 14.72 -7.01
CA MET A 36 4.95 15.08 -6.59
C MET A 36 5.95 13.95 -6.86
N CYS A 37 5.56 12.69 -6.65
CA CYS A 37 6.40 11.54 -6.99
C CYS A 37 6.63 11.44 -8.50
N ILE A 38 5.59 11.55 -9.33
CA ILE A 38 5.73 11.53 -10.79
C ILE A 38 6.68 12.64 -11.24
N ARG A 39 6.48 13.85 -10.73
CA ARG A 39 7.32 15.01 -11.04
C ARG A 39 8.79 14.80 -10.64
N SER A 40 9.04 14.25 -9.45
CA SER A 40 10.41 14.08 -8.92
C SER A 40 11.19 13.00 -9.66
N ASN A 41 10.51 11.92 -10.09
CA ASN A 41 11.18 10.78 -10.71
C ASN A 41 11.25 10.86 -12.24
N PHE A 42 10.26 11.48 -12.89
CA PHE A 42 10.20 11.55 -14.36
C PHE A 42 10.25 13.01 -14.81
N GLY A 43 9.22 13.82 -14.55
CA GLY A 43 9.25 15.27 -14.72
C GLY A 43 9.67 15.80 -16.11
N HIS A 44 9.61 14.98 -17.17
CA HIS A 44 10.08 15.34 -18.52
C HIS A 44 9.12 16.30 -19.22
N ASN A 45 7.83 16.25 -18.86
CA ASN A 45 6.84 17.16 -19.40
C ASN A 45 6.85 18.50 -18.65
N LYS A 46 7.33 19.57 -19.32
CA LYS A 46 7.46 20.92 -18.75
C LYS A 46 6.14 21.57 -18.32
N GLN A 47 4.98 21.10 -18.81
CA GLN A 47 3.67 21.61 -18.40
C GLN A 47 3.19 20.89 -17.14
N LEU A 48 3.28 19.56 -17.11
CA LEU A 48 2.87 18.75 -15.95
C LEU A 48 3.79 18.88 -14.74
N SER A 49 5.09 19.15 -14.97
CA SER A 49 6.06 19.33 -13.89
C SER A 49 5.89 20.65 -13.14
N GLN A 50 5.00 21.54 -13.57
CA GLN A 50 4.74 22.80 -12.87
C GLN A 50 3.93 22.56 -11.59
N MET A 51 4.42 23.10 -10.47
CA MET A 51 3.83 22.88 -9.14
C MET A 51 2.34 23.25 -9.08
N TRP A 52 1.96 24.36 -9.71
CA TRP A 52 0.59 24.85 -9.69
C TRP A 52 -0.36 23.91 -10.46
N VAL A 53 0.11 23.25 -11.52
CA VAL A 53 -0.67 22.24 -12.25
C VAL A 53 -0.96 21.06 -11.34
N SER A 54 0.05 20.57 -10.60
CA SER A 54 -0.15 19.47 -9.65
C SER A 54 -1.16 19.82 -8.54
N ILE A 55 -1.14 21.06 -8.05
CA ILE A 55 -2.09 21.55 -7.04
C ILE A 55 -3.52 21.56 -7.60
N ILE A 56 -3.71 22.08 -8.82
CA ILE A 56 -5.04 22.11 -9.45
C ILE A 56 -5.58 20.70 -9.65
N ILE A 57 -4.77 19.79 -10.20
CA ILE A 57 -5.17 18.39 -10.40
C ILE A 57 -5.52 17.74 -9.06
N ALA A 58 -4.72 17.96 -8.01
CA ALA A 58 -5.01 17.42 -6.68
C ALA A 58 -6.34 17.92 -6.09
N ILE A 59 -6.66 19.21 -6.29
CA ILE A 59 -7.96 19.78 -5.86
C ILE A 59 -9.11 19.15 -6.65
N VAL A 60 -8.95 18.94 -7.96
CA VAL A 60 -9.96 18.24 -8.78
C VAL A 60 -10.14 16.80 -8.30
N CYS A 61 -9.04 16.09 -8.03
CA CYS A 61 -9.06 14.73 -7.47
C CYS A 61 -9.76 14.62 -6.12
N ALA A 62 -9.89 15.71 -5.36
CA ALA A 62 -10.66 15.73 -4.11
C ALA A 62 -12.12 15.31 -4.32
N PHE A 63 -12.68 15.50 -5.53
CA PHE A 63 -14.06 15.17 -5.84
C PHE A 63 -14.25 13.75 -6.40
N PHE A 64 -13.16 13.00 -6.60
CA PHE A 64 -13.19 11.64 -7.11
C PHE A 64 -13.02 10.61 -6.00
N PRO A 65 -13.60 9.40 -6.15
CA PRO A 65 -13.25 8.27 -5.29
C PRO A 65 -11.78 7.87 -5.52
N ILE A 66 -11.17 7.18 -4.56
CA ILE A 66 -9.74 6.83 -4.61
C ILE A 66 -9.34 6.02 -5.85
N GLN A 67 -10.24 5.19 -6.39
CA GLN A 67 -10.03 4.47 -7.64
C GLN A 67 -9.94 5.43 -8.85
N GLY A 68 -10.78 6.47 -8.86
CA GLY A 68 -10.73 7.53 -9.86
C GLY A 68 -9.45 8.36 -9.78
N VAL A 69 -8.98 8.65 -8.55
CA VAL A 69 -7.68 9.31 -8.33
C VAL A 69 -6.54 8.48 -8.92
N SER A 70 -6.54 7.16 -8.69
CA SER A 70 -5.55 6.26 -9.28
C SER A 70 -5.55 6.31 -10.80
N MET A 71 -6.72 6.32 -11.45
CA MET A 71 -6.80 6.45 -12.91
C MET A 71 -6.24 7.79 -13.40
N ILE A 72 -6.55 8.90 -12.72
CA ILE A 72 -6.01 10.22 -13.08
C ILE A 72 -4.49 10.22 -12.96
N LEU A 73 -3.94 9.68 -11.87
CA LEU A 73 -2.49 9.56 -11.66
C LEU A 73 -1.83 8.67 -12.73
N ALA A 74 -2.46 7.56 -13.12
CA ALA A 74 -1.98 6.71 -14.20
C ALA A 74 -1.92 7.47 -15.53
N ILE A 75 -2.96 8.24 -15.87
CA ILE A 75 -2.98 9.07 -17.09
C ILE A 75 -1.87 10.12 -17.05
N VAL A 76 -1.71 10.83 -15.93
CA VAL A 76 -0.66 11.86 -15.79
C VAL A 76 0.73 11.23 -15.93
N LEU A 77 0.97 10.08 -15.29
CA LEU A 77 2.22 9.34 -15.44
C LEU A 77 2.47 8.98 -16.91
N LEU A 78 1.48 8.43 -17.61
CA LEU A 78 1.63 8.05 -19.02
C LEU A 78 1.96 9.26 -19.91
N ILE A 79 1.32 10.41 -19.69
CA ILE A 79 1.63 11.64 -20.46
C ILE A 79 3.09 12.09 -20.22
N ASP A 80 3.55 12.00 -18.97
CA ASP A 80 4.94 12.34 -18.65
C ASP A 80 5.93 11.34 -19.29
N LEU A 81 5.62 10.04 -19.24
CA LEU A 81 6.42 8.99 -19.87
C LEU A 81 6.45 9.10 -21.41
N VAL A 82 5.37 9.55 -22.07
CA VAL A 82 5.39 9.84 -23.51
C VAL A 82 6.42 10.93 -23.84
N SER A 83 6.56 11.90 -22.93
CA SER A 83 7.53 12.99 -23.08
C SER A 83 8.97 12.53 -22.86
N LEU A 84 9.17 11.43 -22.13
CA LEU A 84 10.46 10.74 -21.97
C LEU A 84 10.78 9.88 -23.19
N SER A 85 9.91 8.92 -23.52
CA SER A 85 10.03 8.05 -24.69
C SER A 85 8.68 7.37 -24.99
N PRO A 86 8.17 7.45 -26.24
CA PRO A 86 6.93 6.79 -26.61
C PRO A 86 6.93 5.28 -26.35
N GLN A 87 8.08 4.62 -26.53
CA GLN A 87 8.21 3.17 -26.28
C GLN A 87 8.02 2.84 -24.79
N VAL A 88 8.60 3.65 -23.90
CA VAL A 88 8.43 3.53 -22.45
C VAL A 88 6.95 3.66 -22.07
N ALA A 89 6.27 4.67 -22.59
CA ALA A 89 4.86 4.88 -22.31
C ALA A 89 3.97 3.73 -22.80
N ILE A 90 4.25 3.15 -23.98
CA ILE A 90 3.48 2.02 -24.53
C ILE A 90 3.63 0.78 -23.65
N VAL A 91 4.84 0.47 -23.19
CA VAL A 91 5.08 -0.68 -22.30
C VAL A 91 4.39 -0.46 -20.95
N ALA A 92 4.51 0.75 -20.36
CA ALA A 92 3.82 1.11 -19.13
C ALA A 92 2.29 0.96 -19.27
N LEU A 93 1.72 1.47 -20.37
CA LEU A 93 0.29 1.34 -20.68
C LEU A 93 -0.11 -0.13 -20.79
N GLY A 94 0.67 -0.94 -21.50
CA GLY A 94 0.42 -2.38 -21.61
C GLY A 94 0.39 -3.08 -20.26
N LEU A 95 1.39 -2.82 -19.40
CA LEU A 95 1.45 -3.38 -18.04
C LEU A 95 0.25 -2.95 -17.20
N MET A 96 -0.16 -1.67 -17.28
CA MET A 96 -1.33 -1.18 -16.57
C MET A 96 -2.64 -1.78 -17.08
N VAL A 97 -2.83 -1.88 -18.39
CA VAL A 97 -4.03 -2.49 -18.98
C VAL A 97 -4.13 -3.96 -18.59
N VAL A 98 -3.05 -4.73 -18.76
CA VAL A 98 -3.01 -6.13 -18.33
C VAL A 98 -3.26 -6.23 -16.83
N GLY A 99 -2.64 -5.38 -16.01
CA GLY A 99 -2.83 -5.33 -14.57
C GLY A 99 -4.30 -5.09 -14.17
N TYR A 100 -4.96 -4.11 -14.78
CA TYR A 100 -6.38 -3.83 -14.53
C TYR A 100 -7.28 -4.99 -15.00
N LEU A 101 -6.99 -5.63 -16.13
CA LEU A 101 -7.73 -6.80 -16.60
C LEU A 101 -7.59 -7.98 -15.64
N VAL A 102 -6.39 -8.25 -15.14
CA VAL A 102 -6.14 -9.28 -14.13
C VAL A 102 -6.91 -8.95 -12.84
N CYS A 103 -6.82 -7.72 -12.35
CA CYS A 103 -7.55 -7.28 -11.16
C CYS A 103 -9.08 -7.42 -11.35
N ALA A 104 -9.60 -7.07 -12.52
CA ALA A 104 -11.01 -7.23 -12.85
C ALA A 104 -11.44 -8.70 -12.89
N TYR A 105 -10.63 -9.58 -13.49
CA TYR A 105 -10.88 -11.02 -13.55
C TYR A 105 -10.99 -11.64 -12.15
N PHE A 106 -10.04 -11.33 -11.26
CA PHE A 106 -10.05 -11.80 -9.87
C PHE A 106 -10.94 -10.99 -8.94
N ARG A 107 -11.65 -9.98 -9.45
CA ARG A 107 -12.56 -9.10 -8.70
C ARG A 107 -11.88 -8.42 -7.50
N SER A 108 -10.64 -7.96 -7.69
CA SER A 108 -9.98 -7.06 -6.76
C SER A 108 -10.71 -5.72 -6.74
N LYS A 109 -11.07 -5.26 -5.55
CA LYS A 109 -11.78 -3.99 -5.32
C LYS A 109 -10.81 -2.81 -5.20
N ASN A 110 -9.59 -3.06 -4.73
CA ASN A 110 -8.59 -2.03 -4.43
C ASN A 110 -7.58 -1.86 -5.58
N THR A 111 -8.10 -1.62 -6.78
CA THR A 111 -7.28 -1.41 -7.99
C THR A 111 -6.38 -0.17 -7.93
N TYR A 112 -6.60 0.73 -6.96
CA TYR A 112 -5.73 1.87 -6.70
C TYR A 112 -4.30 1.46 -6.31
N ASN A 113 -4.11 0.24 -5.79
CA ASN A 113 -2.81 -0.34 -5.47
C ASN A 113 -1.87 -0.35 -6.69
N MET A 114 -2.42 -0.41 -7.90
CA MET A 114 -1.61 -0.43 -9.12
C MET A 114 -0.79 0.85 -9.33
N VAL A 115 -1.21 1.96 -8.72
CA VAL A 115 -0.51 3.25 -8.79
C VAL A 115 0.10 3.63 -7.44
N THR A 116 -0.53 3.30 -6.32
CA THR A 116 0.03 3.61 -5.00
C THR A 116 1.24 2.76 -4.65
N VAL A 117 1.36 1.51 -5.13
CA VAL A 117 2.58 0.72 -4.94
C VAL A 117 3.81 1.42 -5.55
N PRO A 118 3.79 1.87 -6.83
CA PRO A 118 4.86 2.72 -7.38
C PRO A 118 5.16 3.99 -6.58
N ILE A 119 4.13 4.67 -6.07
CA ILE A 119 4.29 5.86 -5.24
C ILE A 119 5.05 5.50 -3.95
N CYS A 120 4.63 4.45 -3.24
CA CYS A 120 5.30 3.97 -2.03
C CYS A 120 6.72 3.46 -2.31
N TYR A 121 6.96 2.89 -3.50
CA TYR A 121 8.30 2.51 -3.95
C TYR A 121 9.24 3.73 -4.02
N SER A 122 8.74 4.89 -4.46
CA SER A 122 9.53 6.14 -4.51
C SER A 122 10.02 6.61 -3.14
N PHE A 123 9.41 6.14 -2.05
CA PHE A 123 9.82 6.42 -0.67
C PHE A 123 10.58 5.26 -0.02
N ASN A 124 11.08 4.30 -0.81
CA ASN A 124 11.73 3.07 -0.33
C ASN A 124 10.83 2.22 0.59
N SER A 125 9.50 2.34 0.48
CA SER A 125 8.56 1.65 1.37
C SER A 125 7.36 1.05 0.61
N PRO A 126 7.57 0.32 -0.52
CA PRO A 126 6.47 -0.28 -1.30
C PRO A 126 5.65 -1.29 -0.49
N TYR A 127 6.28 -1.94 0.49
CA TYR A 127 5.69 -2.99 1.34
C TYR A 127 4.57 -2.50 2.24
N VAL A 128 4.46 -1.17 2.48
CA VAL A 128 3.32 -0.58 3.19
C VAL A 128 2.00 -1.00 2.56
N MET A 129 1.97 -1.09 1.22
CA MET A 129 0.77 -1.47 0.50
C MET A 129 0.43 -2.95 0.68
N ALA A 130 1.44 -3.83 0.66
CA ALA A 130 1.24 -5.26 0.89
C ALA A 130 0.76 -5.52 2.33
N LEU A 131 1.38 -4.88 3.33
CA LEU A 131 0.98 -4.93 4.73
C LEU A 131 -0.46 -4.43 4.90
N GLY A 132 -0.76 -3.23 4.42
CA GLY A 132 -2.08 -2.61 4.57
C GLY A 132 -3.18 -3.42 3.89
N ALA A 133 -2.93 -3.93 2.68
CA ALA A 133 -3.86 -4.79 1.96
C ALA A 133 -4.07 -6.13 2.70
N GLY A 134 -3.01 -6.74 3.23
CA GLY A 134 -3.11 -7.97 4.03
C GLY A 134 -3.91 -7.75 5.33
N LEU A 135 -3.75 -6.60 5.99
CA LEU A 135 -4.45 -6.25 7.23
C LEU A 135 -5.91 -5.87 6.99
N MET A 136 -6.25 -5.23 5.88
CA MET A 136 -7.58 -4.61 5.69
C MET A 136 -8.45 -5.27 4.62
N SER A 137 -7.88 -6.11 3.77
CA SER A 137 -8.57 -6.57 2.55
C SER A 137 -8.71 -8.10 2.46
N ASN A 138 -9.33 -8.54 1.38
CA ASN A 138 -9.54 -9.95 1.03
C ASN A 138 -8.37 -10.49 0.20
N ILE A 139 -8.27 -11.82 0.11
CA ILE A 139 -7.22 -12.51 -0.66
C ILE A 139 -7.12 -12.04 -2.12
N ASN A 140 -8.25 -11.67 -2.75
CA ASN A 140 -8.29 -11.22 -4.13
C ASN A 140 -7.42 -9.98 -4.38
N GLU A 141 -7.18 -9.14 -3.37
CA GLU A 141 -6.34 -7.95 -3.50
C GLU A 141 -4.87 -8.25 -3.74
N LEU A 142 -4.42 -9.50 -3.50
CA LEU A 142 -3.08 -9.94 -3.85
C LEU A 142 -2.75 -9.63 -5.32
N THR A 143 -3.74 -9.75 -6.20
CA THR A 143 -3.57 -9.46 -7.63
C THR A 143 -3.20 -7.99 -7.88
N SER A 144 -3.90 -7.06 -7.23
CA SER A 144 -3.58 -5.63 -7.33
C SER A 144 -2.21 -5.27 -6.77
N ILE A 145 -1.79 -5.97 -5.71
CA ILE A 145 -0.46 -5.80 -5.13
C ILE A 145 0.60 -6.29 -6.09
N VAL A 146 0.46 -7.50 -6.65
CA VAL A 146 1.41 -8.06 -7.61
C VAL A 146 1.49 -7.19 -8.87
N CYS A 147 0.35 -6.82 -9.46
CA CYS A 147 0.32 -5.96 -10.65
C CYS A 147 0.94 -4.59 -10.37
N GLY A 148 0.62 -3.98 -9.22
CA GLY A 148 1.24 -2.72 -8.79
C GLY A 148 2.75 -2.84 -8.57
N SER A 149 3.22 -3.96 -8.02
CA SER A 149 4.65 -4.24 -7.84
C SER A 149 5.38 -4.38 -9.18
N VAL A 150 4.78 -5.06 -10.17
CA VAL A 150 5.36 -5.16 -11.52
C VAL A 150 5.51 -3.77 -12.14
N VAL A 151 4.47 -2.93 -12.05
CA VAL A 151 4.51 -1.55 -12.54
C VAL A 151 5.55 -0.73 -11.77
N ALA A 152 5.63 -0.87 -10.45
CA ALA A 152 6.59 -0.13 -9.63
C ALA A 152 8.04 -0.46 -10.00
N PHE A 153 8.35 -1.75 -10.18
CA PHE A 153 9.69 -2.17 -10.55
C PHE A 153 10.04 -1.74 -11.98
N TYR A 154 9.09 -1.81 -12.91
CA TYR A 154 9.27 -1.26 -14.26
C TYR A 154 9.64 0.22 -14.20
N LEU A 155 8.88 1.03 -13.46
CA LEU A 155 9.14 2.46 -13.33
C LEU A 155 10.48 2.75 -12.66
N HIS A 156 10.92 1.92 -11.72
CA HIS A 156 12.24 2.03 -11.12
C HIS A 156 13.36 1.75 -12.13
N VAL A 157 13.25 0.70 -12.95
CA VAL A 157 14.20 0.41 -14.03
C VAL A 157 14.27 1.56 -15.03
N ILE A 158 13.13 2.12 -15.43
CA ILE A 158 13.11 3.28 -16.34
C ILE A 158 13.78 4.48 -15.71
N LYS A 159 13.48 4.78 -14.44
CA LYS A 159 14.10 5.89 -13.71
C LYS A 159 15.62 5.78 -13.72
N ASP A 160 16.16 4.62 -13.39
CA ASP A 160 17.60 4.40 -13.27
C ASP A 160 18.33 4.46 -14.63
N ASN A 161 17.62 4.24 -15.73
CA ASN A 161 18.18 4.26 -17.09
C ASN A 161 17.75 5.50 -17.90
N THR A 162 17.13 6.51 -17.26
CA THR A 162 16.60 7.71 -17.94
C THR A 162 17.63 8.37 -18.85
N THR A 163 18.88 8.52 -18.39
CA THR A 163 19.94 9.17 -19.17
C THR A 163 20.28 8.42 -20.45
N ALA A 164 20.34 7.09 -20.40
CA ALA A 164 20.61 6.24 -21.55
C ALA A 164 19.43 6.16 -22.52
N ILE A 165 18.20 6.31 -22.01
CA ILE A 165 16.98 6.31 -22.84
C ILE A 165 16.83 7.61 -23.63
N VAL A 166 17.23 8.74 -23.05
CA VAL A 166 17.13 10.08 -23.68
C VAL A 166 18.27 10.34 -24.68
N ASP A 167 19.41 9.67 -24.50
CA ASP A 167 20.56 9.82 -25.39
C ASP A 167 20.30 9.17 -26.76
N GLU A 168 20.14 10.01 -27.79
CA GLU A 168 19.90 9.58 -29.17
C GLU A 168 21.05 8.75 -29.77
N THR A 169 22.25 8.82 -29.17
CA THR A 169 23.41 8.03 -29.60
C THR A 169 23.49 6.65 -28.95
N SER A 170 22.68 6.42 -27.92
CA SER A 170 22.60 5.15 -27.22
C SER A 170 21.62 4.20 -27.91
N GLU A 171 22.06 3.00 -28.29
CA GLU A 171 21.19 1.95 -28.89
C GLU A 171 20.30 1.23 -27.85
N VAL A 172 19.85 1.93 -26.79
CA VAL A 172 19.06 1.32 -25.73
C VAL A 172 17.64 1.06 -26.21
N ASN A 173 17.31 -0.20 -26.45
CA ASN A 173 15.95 -0.63 -26.73
C ASN A 173 15.20 -0.89 -25.41
N VAL A 174 14.03 -0.27 -25.25
CA VAL A 174 13.21 -0.43 -24.03
C VAL A 174 12.81 -1.89 -23.80
N VAL A 175 12.60 -2.66 -24.86
CA VAL A 175 12.22 -4.08 -24.76
C VAL A 175 13.37 -4.92 -24.22
N THR A 176 14.60 -4.69 -24.70
CA THR A 176 15.78 -5.39 -24.19
C THR A 176 16.08 -4.97 -22.76
N LEU A 177 15.89 -3.69 -22.42
CA LEU A 177 16.01 -3.19 -21.06
C LEU A 177 15.06 -3.91 -20.10
N VAL A 178 13.79 -4.08 -20.47
CA VAL A 178 12.82 -4.83 -19.66
C VAL A 178 13.23 -6.30 -19.54
N GLN A 179 13.67 -6.92 -20.63
CA GLN A 179 14.09 -8.31 -20.62
C GLN A 179 15.28 -8.54 -19.68
N GLU A 180 16.31 -7.70 -19.76
CA GLU A 180 17.55 -7.86 -19.00
C GLU A 180 17.41 -7.38 -17.55
N GLN A 181 16.87 -6.17 -17.36
CA GLN A 181 16.86 -5.50 -16.06
C GLN A 181 15.60 -5.75 -15.23
N MET A 182 14.53 -6.31 -15.81
CA MET A 182 13.40 -6.85 -15.04
C MET A 182 13.38 -8.37 -15.02
N ILE A 183 13.18 -9.03 -16.16
CA ILE A 183 12.92 -10.48 -16.18
C ILE A 183 14.18 -11.27 -15.83
N GLY A 184 15.32 -10.89 -16.40
CA GLY A 184 16.64 -11.46 -16.11
C GLY A 184 17.20 -11.06 -14.75
N ASN A 185 16.66 -10.00 -14.14
CA ASN A 185 17.11 -9.49 -12.87
C ASN A 185 16.53 -10.31 -11.71
N ARG A 186 17.40 -10.97 -10.94
CA ARG A 186 16.99 -11.75 -9.76
C ARG A 186 16.30 -10.89 -8.71
N MET A 187 16.70 -9.62 -8.59
CA MET A 187 16.13 -8.68 -7.61
C MET A 187 14.64 -8.42 -7.84
N PHE A 188 14.20 -8.41 -9.11
CA PHE A 188 12.77 -8.31 -9.46
C PHE A 188 11.97 -9.44 -8.83
N TRP A 189 12.46 -10.68 -8.93
CA TRP A 189 11.79 -11.84 -8.36
C TRP A 189 11.77 -11.83 -6.84
N PHE A 190 12.87 -11.46 -6.19
CA PHE A 190 12.89 -11.25 -4.74
C PHE A 190 11.87 -10.20 -4.29
N PHE A 191 11.76 -9.08 -5.01
CA PHE A 191 10.79 -8.04 -4.72
C PHE A 191 9.34 -8.54 -4.82
N ILE A 192 8.99 -9.23 -5.90
CA ILE A 192 7.65 -9.80 -6.08
C ILE A 192 7.36 -10.86 -5.00
N ILE A 193 8.31 -11.75 -4.73
CA ILE A 193 8.16 -12.80 -3.70
C ILE A 193 7.99 -12.17 -2.32
N ALA A 194 8.74 -11.13 -1.97
CA ALA A 194 8.63 -10.43 -0.70
C ALA A 194 7.25 -9.77 -0.52
N MET A 195 6.74 -9.10 -1.56
CA MET A 195 5.41 -8.48 -1.55
C MET A 195 4.29 -9.53 -1.37
N VAL A 196 4.38 -10.64 -2.10
CA VAL A 196 3.42 -11.74 -2.01
C VAL A 196 3.49 -12.42 -0.63
N ALA A 197 4.70 -12.76 -0.17
CA ALA A 197 4.91 -13.44 1.10
C ALA A 197 4.42 -12.58 2.27
N MET A 198 4.75 -11.29 2.28
CA MET A 198 4.23 -10.35 3.27
C MET A 198 2.70 -10.36 3.28
N PHE A 199 2.08 -10.12 2.12
CA PHE A 199 0.62 -10.08 2.04
C PHE A 199 -0.02 -11.36 2.57
N LEU A 200 0.47 -12.53 2.14
CA LEU A 200 -0.08 -13.83 2.54
C LEU A 200 0.10 -14.08 4.04
N VAL A 201 1.30 -13.85 4.58
CA VAL A 201 1.58 -14.04 6.01
C VAL A 201 0.67 -13.15 6.85
N VAL A 202 0.56 -11.87 6.49
CA VAL A 202 -0.30 -10.90 7.20
C VAL A 202 -1.76 -11.32 7.10
N TYR A 203 -2.24 -11.65 5.90
CA TYR A 203 -3.63 -12.03 5.66
C TYR A 203 -4.03 -13.28 6.45
N LEU A 204 -3.19 -14.31 6.43
CA LEU A 204 -3.44 -15.57 7.13
C LEU A 204 -3.38 -15.39 8.65
N LEU A 205 -2.36 -14.72 9.17
CA LEU A 205 -2.20 -14.51 10.60
C LEU A 205 -3.30 -13.62 11.17
N ARG A 206 -3.75 -12.58 10.45
CA ARG A 206 -4.88 -11.74 10.86
C ARG A 206 -6.15 -12.55 11.12
N GLN A 207 -6.36 -13.63 10.37
CA GLN A 207 -7.51 -14.53 10.48
C GLN A 207 -7.30 -15.69 11.44
N ALA A 208 -6.07 -15.91 11.90
CA ALA A 208 -5.76 -17.00 12.81
C ALA A 208 -6.40 -16.76 14.19
N SER A 209 -6.88 -17.85 14.80
CA SER A 209 -7.45 -17.86 16.16
C SER A 209 -6.35 -17.81 17.22
N ILE A 210 -5.48 -16.80 17.15
CA ILE A 210 -4.34 -16.60 18.05
C ILE A 210 -4.53 -15.26 18.78
N ASN A 211 -4.15 -15.21 20.05
CA ASN A 211 -4.14 -13.96 20.81
C ASN A 211 -3.21 -12.94 20.13
N MET A 212 -3.63 -11.67 20.07
CA MET A 212 -2.86 -10.59 19.42
C MET A 212 -2.61 -10.82 17.91
N SER A 213 -3.48 -11.58 17.22
CA SER A 213 -3.30 -12.00 15.82
C SER A 213 -2.91 -10.86 14.86
N TRP A 214 -3.51 -9.67 15.00
CA TRP A 214 -3.20 -8.49 14.18
C TRP A 214 -1.81 -7.90 14.43
N ILE A 215 -1.34 -7.92 15.69
CA ILE A 215 0.01 -7.44 16.04
C ILE A 215 1.04 -8.45 15.53
N ILE A 216 0.78 -9.74 15.75
CA ILE A 216 1.63 -10.83 15.25
C ILE A 216 1.69 -10.79 13.71
N ALA A 217 0.55 -10.60 13.04
CA ALA A 217 0.49 -10.46 11.58
C ALA A 217 1.38 -9.33 11.07
N ASN A 218 1.33 -8.16 11.72
CA ASN A 218 2.15 -7.01 11.35
C ASN A 218 3.66 -7.30 11.49
N VAL A 219 4.10 -7.75 12.67
CA VAL A 219 5.52 -8.01 12.94
C VAL A 219 6.05 -9.17 12.08
N ALA A 220 5.29 -10.25 11.94
CA ALA A 220 5.69 -11.41 11.15
C ALA A 220 5.74 -11.09 9.65
N GLY A 221 4.77 -10.33 9.14
CA GLY A 221 4.76 -9.89 7.74
C GLY A 221 5.99 -9.06 7.38
N VAL A 222 6.31 -8.08 8.23
CA VAL A 222 7.52 -7.25 8.10
C VAL A 222 8.80 -8.09 8.20
N ALA A 223 8.89 -8.99 9.18
CA ALA A 223 10.06 -9.84 9.33
C ALA A 223 10.29 -10.74 8.10
N VAL A 224 9.24 -11.35 7.55
CA VAL A 224 9.33 -12.22 6.37
C VAL A 224 9.78 -11.43 5.14
N GLU A 225 9.17 -10.27 4.89
CA GLU A 225 9.57 -9.36 3.82
C GLU A 225 11.05 -8.98 3.93
N PHE A 226 11.44 -8.49 5.12
CA PHE A 226 12.80 -8.04 5.38
C PHE A 226 13.83 -9.14 5.14
N ILE A 227 13.56 -10.38 5.57
CA ILE A 227 14.46 -11.52 5.35
C ILE A 227 14.61 -11.82 3.86
N ILE A 228 13.50 -11.87 3.11
CA ILE A 228 13.51 -12.16 1.68
C ILE A 228 14.29 -11.07 0.92
N MET A 229 14.03 -9.80 1.24
CA MET A 229 14.71 -8.68 0.58
C MET A 229 16.18 -8.57 0.97
N LEU A 230 16.52 -8.79 2.24
CA LEU A 230 17.91 -8.82 2.68
C LEU A 230 18.68 -9.93 1.94
N ALA A 231 18.09 -11.12 1.82
CA ALA A 231 18.66 -12.20 1.02
C ALA A 231 18.84 -11.78 -0.45
N GLY A 232 17.83 -11.15 -1.05
CA GLY A 232 17.89 -10.67 -2.42
C GLY A 232 19.01 -9.64 -2.66
N LEU A 233 19.16 -8.67 -1.76
CA LEU A 233 20.21 -7.66 -1.81
C LEU A 233 21.61 -8.27 -1.66
N LEU A 234 21.77 -9.23 -0.74
CA LEU A 234 23.05 -9.92 -0.52
C LEU A 234 23.42 -10.82 -1.71
N LEU A 235 22.47 -11.57 -2.26
CA LEU A 235 22.68 -12.51 -3.37
C LEU A 235 22.86 -11.82 -4.73
N THR A 236 22.33 -10.60 -4.87
CA THR A 236 22.48 -9.78 -6.09
C THR A 236 23.60 -8.73 -5.94
N SER A 237 24.37 -8.78 -4.84
CA SER A 237 25.46 -7.84 -4.54
C SER A 237 25.05 -6.36 -4.46
N GLN A 238 23.78 -6.06 -4.19
CA GLN A 238 23.24 -4.70 -4.04
C GLN A 238 23.30 -4.22 -2.58
N LYS A 239 24.45 -4.40 -1.92
CA LYS A 239 24.60 -4.12 -0.48
C LYS A 239 24.38 -2.65 -0.11
N GLY A 240 24.54 -1.73 -1.06
CA GLY A 240 24.31 -0.30 -0.88
C GLY A 240 22.87 0.07 -0.52
N GLU A 241 21.90 -0.78 -0.88
CA GLU A 241 20.46 -0.53 -0.66
C GLU A 241 19.96 -0.98 0.72
N ILE A 242 20.81 -1.68 1.51
CA ILE A 242 20.43 -2.20 2.84
C ILE A 242 19.96 -1.10 3.81
N PRO A 243 20.62 0.08 3.91
CA PRO A 243 20.12 1.17 4.75
C PRO A 243 18.72 1.65 4.32
N GLY A 244 18.46 1.69 3.01
CA GLY A 244 17.16 2.02 2.45
C GLY A 244 16.08 1.01 2.86
N LEU A 245 16.40 -0.29 2.80
CA LEU A 245 15.51 -1.37 3.24
C LEU A 245 15.16 -1.25 4.74
N ILE A 246 16.14 -0.94 5.60
CA ILE A 246 15.93 -0.79 7.04
C ILE A 246 15.02 0.41 7.33
N LEU A 247 15.31 1.59 6.75
CA LEU A 247 14.49 2.78 6.93
C LEU A 247 13.07 2.59 6.37
N GLY A 248 12.97 1.96 5.21
CA GLY A 248 11.70 1.59 4.59
C GLY A 248 10.85 0.72 5.51
N ASN A 249 11.46 -0.30 6.14
CA ASN A 249 10.77 -1.21 7.05
C ASN A 249 10.31 -0.56 8.37
N ILE A 250 11.07 0.42 8.88
CA ILE A 250 10.63 1.22 10.03
C ILE A 250 9.30 1.94 9.69
N ILE A 251 9.20 2.51 8.49
CA ILE A 251 7.96 3.17 8.02
C ILE A 251 6.83 2.14 7.91
N VAL A 252 7.10 0.95 7.35
CA VAL A 252 6.10 -0.13 7.23
C VAL A 252 5.56 -0.54 8.60
N LEU A 253 6.44 -0.78 9.57
CA LEU A 253 6.08 -1.10 10.95
C LEU A 253 5.25 -0.01 11.60
N LEU A 254 5.66 1.26 11.47
CA LEU A 254 4.94 2.41 12.02
C LEU A 254 3.53 2.51 11.45
N VAL A 255 3.38 2.39 10.13
CA VAL A 255 2.06 2.38 9.48
C VAL A 255 1.22 1.21 9.97
N GLY A 256 1.80 0.01 10.09
CA GLY A 256 1.12 -1.16 10.63
C GLY A 256 0.63 -0.96 12.06
N VAL A 257 1.44 -0.32 12.92
CA VAL A 257 1.05 0.00 14.30
C VAL A 257 -0.10 1.01 14.32
N ILE A 258 -0.07 2.04 13.47
CA ILE A 258 -1.16 3.01 13.33
C ILE A 258 -2.44 2.30 12.86
N LEU A 259 -2.35 1.44 11.85
CA LEU A 259 -3.49 0.66 11.35
C LEU A 259 -4.07 -0.23 12.44
N ASN A 260 -3.22 -0.99 13.15
CA ASN A 260 -3.66 -1.79 14.28
C ASN A 260 -4.35 -0.93 15.33
N TYR A 261 -3.81 0.23 15.68
CA TYR A 261 -4.39 1.10 16.70
C TYR A 261 -5.81 1.59 16.34
N PHE A 262 -6.01 2.08 15.10
CA PHE A 262 -7.27 2.67 14.66
C PHE A 262 -8.30 1.64 14.19
N VAL A 263 -7.86 0.53 13.59
CA VAL A 263 -8.76 -0.47 13.01
C VAL A 263 -9.12 -1.55 14.02
N MET A 264 -8.16 -1.99 14.85
CA MET A 264 -8.38 -3.04 15.85
C MET A 264 -9.19 -2.48 17.04
N ASP A 265 -10.41 -2.97 17.17
CA ASP A 265 -11.31 -2.65 18.27
C ASP A 265 -11.34 -3.75 19.36
N LEU A 266 -10.41 -4.72 19.33
CA LEU A 266 -10.38 -5.87 20.23
C LEU A 266 -9.53 -5.61 21.50
N ASP A 267 -10.04 -6.04 22.65
CA ASP A 267 -9.36 -6.01 23.94
C ASP A 267 -8.84 -7.41 24.32
N TYR A 268 -7.59 -7.70 23.93
CA TYR A 268 -6.93 -8.97 24.25
C TYR A 268 -6.59 -9.14 25.74
N SER A 269 -6.75 -8.11 26.58
CA SER A 269 -6.51 -8.26 28.03
C SER A 269 -7.66 -8.94 28.77
N ARG A 270 -8.86 -8.94 28.17
CA ARG A 270 -10.10 -9.48 28.74
C ARG A 270 -10.62 -10.69 27.93
N ILE A 271 -9.74 -11.62 27.57
CA ILE A 271 -10.13 -12.83 26.84
C ILE A 271 -10.96 -13.73 27.76
N GLU A 272 -12.16 -14.09 27.33
CA GLU A 272 -13.05 -15.01 28.03
C GLU A 272 -13.15 -16.33 27.27
N LYS A 273 -13.04 -17.46 27.96
CA LYS A 273 -13.33 -18.78 27.39
C LYS A 273 -14.65 -19.25 27.95
N VAL A 274 -15.64 -19.36 27.08
CA VAL A 274 -17.01 -19.73 27.44
C VAL A 274 -17.39 -21.04 26.76
N GLN A 275 -18.20 -21.82 27.46
CA GLN A 275 -18.74 -23.07 26.97
C GLN A 275 -20.23 -22.88 26.75
N PHE A 276 -20.71 -23.24 25.57
CA PHE A 276 -22.15 -23.32 25.28
C PHE A 276 -22.50 -24.76 24.99
N GLU A 277 -23.68 -25.18 25.42
CA GLU A 277 -24.25 -26.50 25.14
C GLU A 277 -25.63 -26.27 24.54
N ASP A 278 -25.90 -26.98 23.45
CA ASP A 278 -27.22 -27.16 22.83
C ASP A 278 -27.54 -28.65 22.78
N ASP A 279 -28.77 -29.02 22.43
CA ASP A 279 -29.29 -30.40 22.41
C ASP A 279 -28.38 -31.37 21.62
N ASP A 280 -27.70 -30.86 20.58
CA ASP A 280 -26.83 -31.66 19.71
C ASP A 280 -25.31 -31.43 19.90
N TYR A 281 -24.88 -30.32 20.53
CA TYR A 281 -23.47 -29.91 20.49
C TYR A 281 -22.95 -29.18 21.74
N TYR A 282 -21.68 -29.45 22.07
CA TYR A 282 -20.86 -28.63 22.97
C TYR A 282 -19.94 -27.70 22.17
N TYR A 283 -20.03 -26.40 22.41
CA TYR A 283 -19.18 -25.36 21.82
C TYR A 283 -18.19 -24.83 22.85
N TYR A 284 -16.91 -24.82 22.48
CA TYR A 284 -15.86 -24.10 23.19
C TYR A 284 -15.53 -22.83 22.43
N VAL A 285 -15.91 -21.67 22.96
CA VAL A 285 -15.75 -20.37 22.27
C VAL A 285 -14.78 -19.50 23.04
N THR A 286 -13.84 -18.88 22.33
CA THR A 286 -12.99 -17.82 22.87
C THR A 286 -13.59 -16.47 22.47
N ALA A 287 -14.11 -15.73 23.44
CA ALA A 287 -14.67 -14.40 23.24
C ALA A 287 -13.59 -13.35 23.51
N VAL A 288 -13.32 -12.50 22.51
CA VAL A 288 -12.45 -11.33 22.66
C VAL A 288 -13.35 -10.09 22.65
N PRO A 289 -13.54 -9.41 23.79
CA PRO A 289 -14.44 -8.27 23.88
C PRO A 289 -13.91 -7.09 23.08
N LYS A 290 -14.83 -6.27 22.57
CA LYS A 290 -14.47 -5.01 21.92
C LYS A 290 -14.15 -3.96 22.99
N ILE A 291 -13.14 -3.14 22.73
CA ILE A 291 -12.78 -1.99 23.54
C ILE A 291 -13.95 -0.99 23.46
N ARG A 292 -14.74 -0.92 24.54
CA ARG A 292 -15.73 0.13 24.77
C ARG A 292 -15.40 0.82 26.08
N ILE A 293 -15.31 2.14 26.04
CA ILE A 293 -15.35 2.95 27.26
C ILE A 293 -16.83 3.10 27.58
N ALA A 294 -17.26 2.70 28.77
CA ALA A 294 -18.60 3.03 29.24
C ALA A 294 -18.74 4.56 29.17
N GLU A 295 -19.75 5.06 28.45
CA GLU A 295 -20.12 6.46 28.55
C GLU A 295 -20.44 6.70 30.03
N GLU A 296 -19.78 7.68 30.65
CA GLU A 296 -20.18 8.14 31.97
C GLU A 296 -21.63 8.59 31.83
N ASP A 297 -22.56 7.79 32.35
CA ASP A 297 -23.94 8.19 32.55
C ASP A 297 -23.88 9.52 33.31
N LYS A 298 -24.16 10.61 32.59
CA LYS A 298 -24.32 11.92 33.22
C LYS A 298 -25.57 11.80 34.08
N GLU A 299 -25.40 11.42 35.34
CA GLU A 299 -26.44 11.61 36.34
C GLU A 299 -26.71 13.11 36.43
N ILE A 300 -27.78 13.53 35.75
CA ILE A 300 -28.34 14.87 35.90
C ILE A 300 -28.88 14.93 37.33
N LYS A 301 -28.07 15.41 38.27
CA LYS A 301 -28.57 15.84 39.57
C LYS A 301 -29.43 17.08 39.34
N LYS A 302 -30.76 16.90 39.43
CA LYS A 302 -31.69 18.02 39.60
C LYS A 302 -31.33 18.72 40.91
N ILE A 303 -30.95 19.99 40.81
CA ILE A 303 -30.87 20.93 41.94
C ILE A 303 -32.26 21.49 42.18
#